data_AF-A0A3D9G8Y6-F1
#
_entry.id   AF-A0A3D9G8Y6-F1
#
_cell.length_a   1.000
_cell.length_b   1.000
_cell.length_c   1.000
_cell.angle_alpha   90.00
_cell.angle_beta   90.00
_cell.angle_gamma   90.00
#
_symmetry.space_group_name_H-M   'P 1'
#
loop_
_entity.id
_entity.type
_entity.pdbx_description
1 polymer ?
#
loop_
_entity_poly.entity_id
_entity_poly.type
_entity_poly.pdbx_seq_one_letter_code
_entity_poly.pdbx_strand_id
1 'polypeptide(L)'
;MSFQDPHHIRGTKRSKQMNAQGLTAFFRQIHERHPLDKITFVCIGTDRSTGDALGPLTGSGLVLYGVPNVIGTLSSPCDAHNLESAIAEIPADHTVVAVDACLGHPGSVGSYLLSDEPLLPARSVGRMLPAVGHYSVAAVVNVNGPRPYSTLQMTSLYQVMSMAGQIASAAAEGFGLSGAEAEARFKLWPLA
;
A
#
# COMPACT_ATOMS: atom_id res chain seq x y z
N MET A 1 5.39 8.37 -49.67
CA MET A 1 4.20 8.20 -48.80
C MET A 1 4.54 7.12 -47.78
N SER A 2 5.14 7.53 -46.66
CA SER A 2 5.50 6.65 -45.56
C SER A 2 4.48 6.83 -44.44
N PHE A 3 3.77 5.74 -44.14
CA PHE A 3 2.78 5.63 -43.08
C PHE A 3 3.42 5.96 -41.72
N GLN A 4 2.77 6.85 -40.98
CA GLN A 4 3.09 7.16 -39.59
C GLN A 4 2.57 6.03 -38.69
N ASP A 5 3.43 5.54 -37.81
CA ASP A 5 3.15 4.55 -36.78
C ASP A 5 2.43 5.23 -35.58
N PRO A 6 1.20 4.82 -35.19
CA PRO A 6 0.41 5.55 -34.20
C PRO A 6 0.64 5.15 -32.72
N HIS A 7 1.67 4.36 -32.38
CA HIS A 7 1.94 3.99 -30.99
C HIS A 7 2.95 4.92 -30.29
N HIS A 8 2.61 6.21 -30.22
CA HIS A 8 3.26 7.14 -29.29
C HIS A 8 2.51 7.13 -27.95
N ILE A 9 2.87 6.20 -27.05
CA ILE A 9 2.34 6.13 -25.70
C ILE A 9 2.81 7.38 -24.94
N ARG A 10 1.86 8.25 -24.61
CA ARG A 10 2.03 9.45 -23.78
C ARG A 10 2.71 9.11 -22.45
N GLY A 11 3.64 9.97 -22.04
CA GLY A 11 4.57 9.75 -20.92
C GLY A 11 3.93 9.31 -19.61
N THR A 12 4.49 8.24 -19.04
CA THR A 12 4.29 7.78 -17.66
C THR A 12 4.63 8.89 -16.67
N LYS A 13 3.63 9.41 -15.93
CA LYS A 13 3.89 10.16 -14.70
C LYS A 13 4.56 9.22 -13.69
N ARG A 14 5.76 9.59 -13.22
CA ARG A 14 6.64 8.74 -12.40
C ARG A 14 6.07 8.51 -11.00
N SER A 15 6.16 7.27 -10.50
CA SER A 15 6.13 7.00 -9.05
C SER A 15 7.23 7.80 -8.36
N LYS A 16 6.92 8.46 -7.23
CA LYS A 16 7.91 9.24 -6.49
C LYS A 16 8.36 8.44 -5.28
N GLN A 17 9.67 8.15 -5.21
CA GLN A 17 10.28 7.60 -4.01
C GLN A 17 10.35 8.70 -2.95
N MET A 18 9.83 8.43 -1.76
CA MET A 18 9.77 9.40 -0.66
C MET A 18 10.15 8.73 0.67
N ASN A 19 10.60 9.56 1.61
CA ASN A 19 10.71 9.19 3.02
C ASN A 19 9.31 9.25 3.68
N ALA A 20 9.22 8.88 4.96
CA ALA A 20 7.94 8.86 5.70
C ALA A 20 7.19 10.21 5.69
N GLN A 21 7.89 11.34 5.62
CA GLN A 21 7.28 12.68 5.57
C GLN A 21 6.42 12.90 4.31
N GLY A 22 6.71 12.17 3.22
CA GLY A 22 5.93 12.23 1.99
C GLY A 22 4.55 11.56 2.10
N LEU A 23 4.36 10.62 3.04
CA LEU A 23 3.12 9.85 3.18
C LEU A 23 1.95 10.73 3.61
N THR A 24 2.11 11.53 4.66
CA THR A 24 1.02 12.38 5.17
C THR A 24 0.56 13.37 4.10
N ALA A 25 1.50 14.00 3.39
CA ALA A 25 1.18 14.94 2.31
C ALA A 25 0.44 14.25 1.16
N PHE A 26 0.83 13.02 0.82
CA PHE A 26 0.16 12.22 -0.21
C PHE A 26 -1.28 11.87 0.17
N PHE A 27 -1.50 11.37 1.39
CA PHE A 27 -2.86 11.06 1.86
C PHE A 27 -3.73 12.30 2.00
N ARG A 28 -3.17 13.43 2.44
CA ARG A 28 -3.87 14.72 2.46
C ARG A 28 -4.32 15.16 1.07
N GLN A 29 -3.46 15.02 0.07
CA GLN A 29 -3.82 15.32 -1.33
C GLN A 29 -4.96 14.43 -1.85
N ILE A 30 -5.01 13.16 -1.44
CA ILE A 30 -6.12 12.26 -1.77
C ILE A 30 -7.40 12.75 -1.06
N HIS A 31 -7.29 13.11 0.22
CA HIS A 31 -8.42 13.60 1.02
C HIS A 31 -9.04 14.90 0.48
N GLU A 32 -8.22 15.80 -0.06
CA GLU A 32 -8.69 17.03 -0.71
C GLU A 32 -9.55 16.76 -1.96
N ARG A 33 -9.40 15.58 -2.57
CA ARG A 33 -10.12 15.18 -3.79
C ARG A 33 -11.29 14.24 -3.51
N HIS A 34 -11.20 13.45 -2.44
CA HIS A 34 -12.11 12.35 -2.14
C HIS A 34 -12.45 12.31 -0.65
N PRO A 35 -13.74 12.27 -0.28
CA PRO A 35 -14.12 12.15 1.12
C PRO A 35 -13.78 10.74 1.65
N LEU A 36 -13.43 10.63 2.93
CA LEU A 36 -12.90 9.40 3.54
C LEU A 36 -13.88 8.22 3.45
N ASP A 37 -15.18 8.46 3.57
CA ASP A 37 -16.23 7.44 3.47
C ASP A 37 -16.34 6.82 2.07
N LYS A 38 -15.82 7.52 1.05
CA LYS A 38 -15.71 7.06 -0.35
C LYS A 38 -14.31 6.57 -0.71
N ILE A 39 -13.46 6.31 0.29
CA ILE A 39 -12.15 5.72 0.07
C ILE A 39 -12.16 4.29 0.59
N THR A 40 -11.67 3.36 -0.23
CA THR A 40 -11.38 1.98 0.16
C THR A 40 -9.88 1.72 0.10
N PHE A 41 -9.31 1.31 1.22
CA PHE A 41 -7.96 0.77 1.25
C PHE A 41 -7.96 -0.70 0.89
N VAL A 42 -7.05 -1.10 0.01
CA VAL A 42 -6.77 -2.51 -0.29
C VAL A 42 -5.34 -2.79 0.10
N CYS A 43 -5.14 -3.40 1.26
CA CYS A 43 -3.84 -3.69 1.81
C CYS A 43 -3.44 -5.14 1.47
N ILE A 44 -2.59 -5.26 0.46
CA ILE A 44 -2.22 -6.52 -0.19
C ILE A 44 -1.05 -7.15 0.55
N GLY A 45 -1.16 -8.45 0.80
CA GLY A 45 -0.14 -9.24 1.48
C GLY A 45 -0.73 -10.42 2.26
N THR A 46 0.15 -11.15 2.94
CA THR A 46 -0.21 -12.33 3.72
C THR A 46 0.49 -12.30 5.08
N ASP A 47 -0.15 -12.87 6.09
CA ASP A 47 0.41 -13.09 7.42
C ASP A 47 1.45 -14.23 7.46
N ARG A 48 1.63 -14.97 6.37
CA ARG A 48 2.50 -16.15 6.28
C ARG A 48 3.92 -15.89 5.79
N SER A 49 4.25 -14.63 5.46
CA SER A 49 5.55 -14.19 4.95
C SER A 49 5.87 -12.85 5.60
N THR A 50 6.98 -12.73 6.32
CA THR A 50 7.24 -11.52 7.12
C THR A 50 7.32 -10.26 6.26
N GLY A 51 7.95 -10.33 5.08
CA GLY A 51 8.03 -9.23 4.12
C GLY A 51 6.69 -8.86 3.50
N ASP A 52 5.80 -9.85 3.27
CA ASP A 52 4.47 -9.63 2.70
C ASP A 52 3.42 -9.29 3.76
N ALA A 53 3.76 -9.35 5.06
CA ALA A 53 2.83 -9.01 6.13
C ALA A 53 2.52 -7.51 6.21
N LEU A 54 3.24 -6.67 5.44
CA LEU A 54 3.07 -5.21 5.44
C LEU A 54 1.62 -4.80 5.20
N GLY A 55 0.96 -5.32 4.16
CA GLY A 55 -0.43 -4.98 3.84
C GLY A 55 -1.37 -5.30 5.01
N PRO A 56 -1.51 -6.57 5.43
CA PRO A 56 -2.35 -6.95 6.56
C PRO A 56 -2.06 -6.15 7.85
N LEU A 57 -0.79 -5.85 8.14
CA LEU A 57 -0.39 -5.01 9.27
C LEU A 57 -0.87 -3.57 9.11
N THR A 58 -0.67 -2.96 7.94
CA THR A 58 -1.16 -1.61 7.64
C THR A 58 -2.68 -1.55 7.76
N GLY A 59 -3.40 -2.51 7.18
CA GLY A 59 -4.86 -2.56 7.25
C GLY A 59 -5.38 -2.68 8.68
N SER A 60 -4.76 -3.53 9.50
CA SER A 60 -5.07 -3.59 10.94
C SER A 60 -4.83 -2.26 11.64
N GLY A 61 -3.75 -1.55 11.32
CA GLY A 61 -3.48 -0.20 11.83
C GLY A 61 -4.55 0.82 11.40
N LEU A 62 -4.94 0.83 10.12
CA LEU A 62 -5.99 1.71 9.59
C LEU A 62 -7.33 1.50 10.31
N VAL A 63 -7.70 0.24 10.58
CA VAL A 63 -8.91 -0.09 11.35
C VAL A 63 -8.81 0.47 12.79
N LEU A 64 -7.65 0.36 13.44
CA LEU A 64 -7.45 0.96 14.77
C LEU A 64 -7.61 2.48 14.75
N TYR A 65 -7.17 3.14 13.68
CA TYR A 65 -7.37 4.58 13.46
C TYR A 65 -8.81 4.96 13.09
N GLY A 66 -9.70 4.00 12.88
CA GLY A 66 -11.10 4.25 12.54
C GLY A 66 -11.37 4.53 11.06
N VAL A 67 -10.46 4.10 10.17
CA VAL A 67 -10.72 4.13 8.72
C VAL A 67 -11.87 3.17 8.39
N PRO A 68 -12.93 3.62 7.69
CA PRO A 68 -14.17 2.85 7.56
C PRO A 68 -14.06 1.67 6.60
N ASN A 69 -13.44 1.85 5.43
CA ASN A 69 -13.39 0.82 4.38
C ASN A 69 -11.96 0.32 4.20
N VAL A 70 -11.64 -0.81 4.82
CA VAL A 70 -10.32 -1.45 4.76
C VAL A 70 -10.48 -2.91 4.38
N ILE A 71 -9.84 -3.31 3.28
CA ILE A 71 -9.69 -4.68 2.83
C ILE A 71 -8.25 -5.12 3.07
N GLY A 72 -8.06 -6.31 3.62
CA GLY A 72 -6.74 -6.83 3.95
C GLY A 72 -6.29 -6.38 5.33
N THR A 73 -6.59 -7.17 6.34
CA THR A 73 -6.13 -6.98 7.72
C THR A 73 -5.40 -8.25 8.17
N LEU A 74 -4.72 -8.24 9.32
CA LEU A 74 -4.15 -9.47 9.88
C LEU A 74 -5.21 -10.56 10.12
N SER A 75 -6.44 -10.20 10.52
CA SER A 75 -7.51 -11.18 10.74
C SER A 75 -8.18 -11.66 9.45
N SER A 76 -8.06 -10.90 8.37
CA SER A 76 -8.58 -11.25 7.05
C SER A 76 -7.63 -10.73 5.94
N PRO A 77 -6.50 -11.42 5.69
CA PRO A 77 -5.52 -10.99 4.70
C PRO A 77 -6.08 -10.94 3.28
N CYS A 78 -5.52 -10.07 2.44
CA CYS A 78 -5.86 -9.95 1.03
C CYS A 78 -4.60 -10.26 0.21
N ASP A 79 -4.53 -11.43 -0.41
CA ASP A 79 -3.38 -11.87 -1.18
C ASP A 79 -3.78 -12.27 -2.62
N ALA A 80 -2.82 -12.78 -3.39
CA ALA A 80 -3.02 -13.17 -4.78
C ALA A 80 -4.19 -14.16 -5.02
N HIS A 81 -4.63 -14.91 -4.01
CA HIS A 81 -5.69 -15.92 -4.15
C HIS A 81 -7.10 -15.34 -4.01
N ASN A 82 -7.28 -14.25 -3.25
CA ASN A 82 -8.59 -13.64 -2.99
C ASN A 82 -8.72 -12.19 -3.45
N LEU A 83 -7.65 -11.61 -4.03
CA LEU A 83 -7.62 -10.22 -4.48
C LEU A 83 -8.76 -9.89 -5.44
N GLU A 84 -9.00 -10.73 -6.46
CA GLU A 84 -10.00 -10.47 -7.50
C GLU A 84 -11.42 -10.42 -6.94
N SER A 85 -11.77 -11.35 -6.04
CA SER A 85 -13.06 -11.31 -5.34
C SER A 85 -13.16 -10.09 -4.42
N ALA A 86 -12.08 -9.75 -3.70
CA ALA A 86 -12.09 -8.65 -2.76
C ALA A 86 -12.28 -7.29 -3.46
N ILE A 87 -11.65 -7.08 -4.63
CA ILE A 87 -11.83 -5.83 -5.39
C ILE A 87 -13.20 -5.75 -6.07
N ALA A 88 -13.83 -6.89 -6.38
CA ALA A 88 -15.16 -6.92 -6.99
C ALA A 88 -16.27 -6.47 -6.02
N GLU A 89 -16.03 -6.54 -4.72
CA GLU A 89 -16.95 -6.10 -3.66
C GLU A 89 -16.86 -4.60 -3.36
N ILE A 90 -15.89 -3.89 -3.95
CA ILE A 90 -15.71 -2.46 -3.74
C ILE A 90 -16.83 -1.67 -4.44
N PRO A 91 -17.50 -0.73 -3.75
CA PRO A 91 -18.51 0.11 -4.40
C PRO A 91 -17.92 0.90 -5.56
N ALA A 92 -18.66 1.00 -6.66
CA ALA A 92 -18.17 1.61 -7.91
C ALA A 92 -17.82 3.10 -7.79
N ASP A 93 -18.38 3.80 -6.80
CA ASP A 93 -18.12 5.21 -6.51
C ASP A 93 -16.97 5.42 -5.51
N HIS A 94 -16.31 4.34 -5.05
CA HIS A 94 -15.17 4.45 -4.15
C HIS A 94 -13.85 4.65 -4.90
N THR A 95 -13.04 5.56 -4.37
CA THR A 95 -11.64 5.71 -4.72
C THR A 95 -10.81 4.69 -3.97
N VAL A 96 -10.02 3.90 -4.70
CA VAL A 96 -9.23 2.80 -4.13
C VAL A 96 -7.78 3.21 -3.90
N VAL A 97 -7.24 2.97 -2.71
CA VAL A 97 -5.83 3.15 -2.37
C VAL A 97 -5.21 1.78 -2.08
N ALA A 98 -4.33 1.31 -2.97
CA ALA A 98 -3.63 0.05 -2.81
C ALA A 98 -2.37 0.21 -1.94
N VAL A 99 -2.14 -0.73 -1.02
CA VAL A 99 -0.93 -0.80 -0.20
C VAL A 99 -0.27 -2.16 -0.39
N ASP A 100 1.04 -2.20 -0.64
CA ASP A 100 1.78 -3.45 -0.86
C ASP A 100 3.24 -3.33 -0.42
N ALA A 101 3.93 -4.45 -0.27
CA ALA A 101 5.37 -4.52 -0.07
C ALA A 101 6.09 -4.81 -1.39
N CYS A 102 7.29 -4.28 -1.55
CA CYS A 102 8.15 -4.64 -2.66
C CYS A 102 9.61 -4.77 -2.25
N LEU A 103 10.37 -5.45 -3.09
CA LEU A 103 11.83 -5.51 -3.01
C LEU A 103 12.44 -4.46 -3.93
N GLY A 104 13.52 -3.83 -3.50
CA GLY A 104 14.14 -2.73 -4.26
C GLY A 104 15.66 -2.71 -4.17
N HIS A 105 16.27 -1.63 -4.67
CA HIS A 105 17.72 -1.48 -4.55
C HIS A 105 18.11 -1.19 -3.08
N PRO A 106 19.36 -1.47 -2.65
CA PRO A 106 19.80 -1.24 -1.27
C PRO A 106 19.53 0.17 -0.74
N GLY A 107 19.74 1.20 -1.57
CA GLY A 107 19.48 2.61 -1.22
C GLY A 107 18.00 2.98 -1.10
N SER A 108 17.07 2.09 -1.50
CA SER A 108 15.62 2.28 -1.35
C SER A 108 15.04 1.62 -0.12
N VAL A 109 15.76 0.73 0.56
CA VAL A 109 15.18 -0.03 1.67
C VAL A 109 14.70 0.93 2.77
N GLY A 110 13.47 0.77 3.22
CA GLY A 110 12.82 1.68 4.17
C GLY A 110 12.16 2.92 3.55
N SER A 111 12.15 3.04 2.22
CA SER A 111 11.43 4.10 1.51
C SER A 111 10.07 3.65 0.97
N TYR A 112 9.28 4.63 0.56
CA TYR A 112 7.93 4.44 0.01
C TYR A 112 7.87 4.89 -1.44
N LEU A 113 7.20 4.11 -2.28
CA LEU A 113 6.88 4.47 -3.65
C LEU A 113 5.41 4.90 -3.68
N LEU A 114 5.18 6.18 -3.94
CA LEU A 114 3.84 6.77 -3.98
C LEU A 114 3.46 7.07 -5.43
N SER A 115 2.22 6.76 -5.79
CA SER A 115 1.73 6.96 -7.16
C SER A 115 0.23 7.25 -7.22
N ASP A 116 -0.15 8.10 -8.17
CA ASP A 116 -1.55 8.35 -8.58
C ASP A 116 -1.97 7.37 -9.69
N GLU A 117 -1.38 6.17 -9.71
CA GLU A 117 -1.66 5.12 -10.68
C GLU A 117 -1.93 3.79 -9.96
N PRO A 118 -2.68 2.89 -10.62
CA PRO A 118 -2.93 1.55 -10.11
C PRO A 118 -1.65 0.79 -9.79
N LEU A 119 -1.67 0.06 -8.68
CA LEU A 119 -0.66 -0.91 -8.35
C LEU A 119 -0.80 -2.12 -9.30
N LEU A 120 0.33 -2.71 -9.68
CA LEU A 120 0.40 -3.97 -10.41
C LEU A 120 1.01 -5.04 -9.50
N PRO A 121 0.20 -5.72 -8.66
CA PRO A 121 0.71 -6.63 -7.66
C PRO A 121 1.34 -7.86 -8.31
N ALA A 122 2.31 -8.47 -7.64
CA ALA A 122 2.92 -9.75 -8.04
C ALA A 122 3.56 -9.79 -9.45
N ARG A 123 3.77 -8.66 -10.12
CA ARG A 123 4.42 -8.60 -11.45
C ARG A 123 5.82 -9.20 -11.43
N SER A 124 6.55 -8.98 -10.34
CA SER A 124 7.92 -9.46 -10.11
C SER A 124 8.01 -10.97 -9.84
N VAL A 125 6.86 -11.62 -9.62
CA VAL A 125 6.74 -13.04 -9.26
C VAL A 125 5.92 -13.83 -10.28
N GLY A 126 5.69 -13.26 -11.47
CA GLY A 126 5.19 -13.96 -12.67
C GLY A 126 3.69 -14.26 -12.69
N ARG A 127 2.90 -13.77 -11.72
CA ARG A 127 1.43 -13.84 -11.77
C ARG A 127 0.87 -12.56 -12.38
N MET A 128 -0.08 -12.67 -13.30
CA MET A 128 -0.85 -11.52 -13.78
C MET A 128 -2.05 -11.32 -12.85
N LEU A 129 -1.88 -10.49 -11.83
CA LEU A 129 -3.00 -10.03 -11.01
C LEU A 129 -3.62 -8.78 -11.66
N PRO A 130 -4.93 -8.52 -11.42
CA PRO A 130 -5.55 -7.30 -11.87
C PRO A 130 -4.84 -6.07 -11.30
N ALA A 131 -4.85 -4.98 -12.05
CA ALA A 131 -4.39 -3.70 -11.53
C ALA A 131 -5.33 -3.25 -10.40
N VAL A 132 -4.79 -2.74 -9.30
CA VAL A 132 -5.56 -2.38 -8.11
C VAL A 132 -5.30 -0.94 -7.73
N GLY A 133 -6.37 -0.20 -7.47
CA GLY A 133 -6.25 1.16 -6.96
C GLY A 133 -6.32 2.23 -8.04
N HIS A 134 -6.65 3.42 -7.58
CA HIS A 134 -6.43 4.70 -8.27
C HIS A 134 -5.15 5.35 -7.76
N TYR A 135 -4.80 5.05 -6.50
CA TYR A 135 -3.57 5.44 -5.84
C TYR A 135 -2.85 4.20 -5.30
N SER A 136 -1.53 4.27 -5.18
CA SER A 136 -0.75 3.18 -4.62
C SER A 136 0.38 3.65 -3.70
N VAL A 137 0.61 2.86 -2.66
CA VAL A 137 1.72 2.97 -1.71
C VAL A 137 2.43 1.63 -1.66
N ALA A 138 3.66 1.56 -2.17
CA ALA A 138 4.51 0.38 -2.03
C ALA A 138 5.68 0.66 -1.11
N ALA A 139 5.85 -0.16 -0.06
CA ALA A 139 6.96 -0.07 0.86
C ALA A 139 8.13 -0.94 0.38
N VAL A 140 9.33 -0.38 0.26
CA VAL A 140 10.53 -1.17 -0.06
C VAL A 140 11.06 -1.85 1.21
N VAL A 141 10.57 -3.05 1.48
CA VAL A 141 10.79 -3.75 2.76
C VAL A 141 12.16 -4.43 2.83
N ASN A 142 12.79 -4.73 1.69
CA ASN A 142 14.10 -5.36 1.64
C ASN A 142 14.77 -5.19 0.27
N VAL A 143 16.02 -5.63 0.17
CA VAL A 143 16.82 -5.62 -1.05
C VAL A 143 16.33 -6.70 -2.02
N ASN A 144 16.14 -6.35 -3.28
CA ASN A 144 15.90 -7.32 -4.34
C ASN A 144 17.18 -8.12 -4.64
N GLY A 145 17.09 -9.43 -4.52
CA GLY A 145 18.20 -10.35 -4.69
C GLY A 145 17.84 -11.53 -5.60
N PRO A 146 18.73 -12.53 -5.72
CA PRO A 146 18.54 -13.65 -6.63
C PRO A 146 17.38 -14.59 -6.24
N ARG A 147 16.83 -14.46 -5.03
CA ARG A 147 15.74 -15.31 -4.49
C ARG A 147 14.66 -14.45 -3.84
N PRO A 148 13.85 -13.70 -4.61
CA PRO A 148 12.92 -12.69 -4.08
C PRO A 148 11.92 -13.27 -3.08
N TYR A 149 11.37 -14.47 -3.32
CA TYR A 149 10.45 -15.11 -2.37
C TYR A 149 11.09 -15.42 -1.02
N SER A 150 12.30 -15.99 -1.02
CA SER A 150 13.01 -16.28 0.24
C SER A 150 13.42 -14.99 0.96
N THR A 151 13.75 -13.94 0.22
CA THR A 151 14.01 -12.62 0.79
C THR A 151 12.78 -12.08 1.52
N LEU A 152 11.59 -12.15 0.91
CA LEU A 152 10.35 -11.73 1.56
C LEU A 152 10.06 -12.56 2.82
N GLN A 153 10.20 -13.89 2.76
CA GLN A 153 10.01 -14.77 3.91
C GLN A 153 10.96 -14.51 5.09
N MET A 154 12.14 -13.94 4.83
CA MET A 154 13.18 -13.67 5.83
C MET A 154 13.37 -12.17 6.10
N THR A 155 12.48 -11.33 5.59
CA THR A 155 12.54 -9.89 5.83
C THR A 155 12.31 -9.60 7.31
N SER A 156 13.02 -8.59 7.83
CA SER A 156 12.88 -8.18 9.23
C SER A 156 11.44 -7.78 9.54
N LEU A 157 10.79 -8.53 10.44
CA LEU A 157 9.44 -8.20 10.89
C LEU A 157 9.40 -6.82 11.57
N TYR A 158 10.43 -6.46 12.34
CA TYR A 158 10.52 -5.13 12.96
C TYR A 158 10.45 -4.01 11.92
N GLN A 159 11.18 -4.15 10.81
CA GLN A 159 11.15 -3.17 9.74
C GLN A 159 9.76 -3.11 9.08
N VAL A 160 9.16 -4.25 8.78
CA VAL A 160 7.83 -4.33 8.18
C VAL A 160 6.78 -3.70 9.08
N MET A 161 6.77 -4.03 10.38
CA MET A 161 5.86 -3.42 11.35
C MET A 161 6.10 -1.93 11.50
N SER A 162 7.35 -1.47 11.47
CA SER A 162 7.67 -0.03 11.55
C SER A 162 7.12 0.72 10.34
N MET A 163 7.32 0.17 9.13
CA MET A 163 6.82 0.77 7.89
C MET A 163 5.29 0.74 7.81
N ALA A 164 4.68 -0.39 8.21
CA ALA A 164 3.23 -0.53 8.23
C ALA A 164 2.57 0.48 9.18
N GLY A 165 3.15 0.68 10.36
CA GLY A 165 2.71 1.69 11.33
C GLY A 165 2.86 3.12 10.80
N GLN A 166 3.98 3.43 10.12
CA GLN A 166 4.19 4.74 9.47
C GLN A 166 3.15 5.02 8.39
N ILE A 167 2.80 4.03 7.56
CA ILE A 167 1.75 4.18 6.54
C ILE A 167 0.39 4.44 7.21
N ALA A 168 0.01 3.60 8.20
CA ALA A 168 -1.28 3.73 8.87
C ALA A 168 -1.43 5.08 9.60
N SER A 169 -0.39 5.49 10.32
CA SER A 169 -0.35 6.76 11.05
C SER A 169 -0.44 7.96 10.09
N ALA A 170 0.37 7.96 9.03
CA ALA A 170 0.37 9.02 8.04
C ALA A 170 -0.96 9.11 7.26
N ALA A 171 -1.60 7.96 6.99
CA ALA A 171 -2.94 7.93 6.40
C ALA A 171 -3.97 8.55 7.36
N ALA A 172 -3.97 8.12 8.62
CA ALA A 172 -4.88 8.68 9.62
C ALA A 172 -4.71 10.20 9.76
N GLU A 173 -3.48 10.69 9.85
CA GLU A 173 -3.18 12.12 9.89
C GLU A 173 -3.62 12.84 8.60
N GLY A 174 -3.32 12.27 7.44
CA GLY A 174 -3.67 12.83 6.13
C GLY A 174 -5.18 12.94 5.91
N PHE A 175 -5.96 11.98 6.43
CA PHE A 175 -7.43 11.96 6.38
C PHE A 175 -8.10 12.67 7.56
N GLY A 176 -7.33 13.36 8.42
CA GLY A 176 -7.89 14.14 9.53
C GLY A 176 -8.47 13.31 10.67
N LEU A 177 -8.05 12.05 10.81
CA LEU A 177 -8.45 11.16 11.91
C LEU A 177 -7.62 11.38 13.19
N SER A 178 -6.88 12.50 13.28
CA SER A 178 -6.03 12.85 14.42
C SER A 178 -6.88 13.42 15.58
N GLY A 179 -7.30 12.55 16.48
CA GLY A 179 -7.92 12.91 17.76
C GLY A 179 -7.34 12.09 18.91
N ALA A 180 -7.57 12.52 20.15
CA ALA A 180 -7.05 11.85 21.35
C ALA A 180 -7.41 10.36 21.42
N GLU A 181 -8.57 9.97 20.88
CA GLU A 181 -9.00 8.57 20.80
C GLU A 181 -8.20 7.75 19.77
N ALA A 182 -7.88 8.35 18.62
CA ALA A 182 -7.06 7.72 17.59
C ALA A 182 -5.61 7.55 18.06
N GLU A 183 -5.07 8.55 18.75
CA GLU A 183 -3.75 8.46 19.41
C GLU A 183 -3.75 7.40 20.52
N ALA A 184 -4.81 7.33 21.34
CA ALA A 184 -4.93 6.30 22.37
C ALA A 184 -5.02 4.88 21.80
N ARG A 185 -5.72 4.70 20.66
CA ARG A 185 -5.78 3.41 19.95
C ARG A 185 -4.44 3.06 19.30
N PHE A 186 -3.70 4.05 18.80
CA PHE A 186 -2.36 3.79 18.25
C PHE A 186 -1.35 3.39 19.32
N LYS A 187 -1.51 3.78 20.59
CA LYS A 187 -0.68 3.22 21.69
C LYS A 187 -0.83 1.71 21.85
N LEU A 188 -1.85 1.09 21.24
CA LEU A 188 -2.00 -0.37 21.16
C LEU A 188 -1.17 -0.98 20.03
N TRP A 189 -0.63 -0.16 19.11
CA TRP A 189 0.31 -0.62 18.10
C TRP A 189 1.57 -1.13 18.79
N PRO A 190 2.08 -2.34 18.47
CA PRO A 190 3.17 -2.95 19.22
C PRO A 190 4.50 -2.19 19.23
N LEU A 191 4.62 -1.15 18.40
CA LEU A 191 5.81 -0.30 18.26
C LEU A 191 5.56 1.19 18.56
N ALA A 192 4.40 1.55 19.13
CA ALA A 192 4.05 2.93 19.49
C ALA A 192 4.66 3.40 20.82
#